data_AF-A0A5J4XML9-F1
#
_entry.id   AF-A0A5J4XML9-F1
#
_cell.length_a   1.000
_cell.length_b   1.000
_cell.length_c   1.000
_cell.angle_alpha   90.00
_cell.angle_beta   90.00
_cell.angle_gamma   90.00
#
_symmetry.space_group_name_H-M   'P 1'
#
loop_
_entity.id
_entity.type
_entity.pdbx_description
1 polymer ?
#
loop_
_entity_poly.entity_id
_entity_poly.type
_entity_poly.pdbx_seq_one_letter_code
_entity_poly.pdbx_strand_id
1 'polypeptide(L)'
;MLRVLNTVCKRRSVRTGGLVAVSVNLVVLLNFFVSYLHTTRTHRVYVLGTRKLPEAEANFTLPDPSATSFYQQWIQRDFQPWRAAGISTELVDAYALSGKWHECLGEVLRFQIINGSLWIDHLSERHAGWYPARLGPGALSGKGKIPYAILALLDALRHYPGQIPDVDAIIHTSDFSCIKATPGGLQPLGPPVFGYNSDPAHEDIPFPDYSYWGHEYTRLRDEYFYYWHGWDLQYKWIRELYQNTSLVDRQPEAIWRGRVADDDYPERDALRRAYQKCPAQLSRQGRADDAALINQRFDVDQISDNCRFRYVVYLESMAWSTNGRHKFSCGSVIISNKMGYYEFFTRALQPGVHYVEVDPDNLCDDLVNKVRYMNEVLDASPSNKFGGQSMGRQGLGLEMTNQRSVSSVLTKASDYNLHPQQIADAGLKFIEDHVQMEDVRLYIKDVLKEYASLQTATQIKPSWNAVCYTGQLVLDQFAFPYRLDKQVVVQAYPWLQTFAQDSCPTMPDSKASDSMTTESVTVGGLAMPQSSKLK
;
A
#
# COMPACT_ATOMS: atom_id res chain seq x y z
N MET A 1 32.78 18.07 -12.24
CA MET A 1 32.99 17.23 -13.44
C MET A 1 33.63 18.09 -14.54
N LEU A 2 34.86 18.55 -14.28
CA LEU A 2 35.55 19.64 -15.02
C LEU A 2 36.84 19.13 -15.69
N ARG A 3 36.86 17.85 -16.09
CA ARG A 3 37.99 17.17 -16.74
C ARG A 3 37.52 16.10 -17.74
N VAL A 4 36.73 16.46 -18.76
CA VAL A 4 36.49 15.58 -19.95
C VAL A 4 36.42 16.35 -21.28
N LEU A 5 36.63 17.67 -21.30
CA LEU A 5 36.43 18.49 -22.51
C LEU A 5 37.72 18.88 -23.25
N ASN A 6 38.76 18.03 -23.25
CA ASN A 6 40.06 18.41 -23.84
C ASN A 6 40.64 17.46 -24.90
N THR A 7 39.85 16.58 -25.51
CA THR A 7 40.42 15.62 -26.45
C THR A 7 39.62 15.34 -27.72
N VAL A 8 38.87 16.29 -28.27
CA VAL A 8 38.49 16.21 -29.71
C VAL A 8 38.32 17.62 -30.29
N CYS A 9 39.43 18.30 -30.61
CA CYS A 9 39.41 19.32 -31.67
C CYS A 9 40.84 19.73 -32.06
N LYS A 10 41.48 18.88 -32.86
CA LYS A 10 42.65 19.28 -33.64
C LYS A 10 42.52 18.71 -35.04
N ARG A 11 41.80 19.42 -35.92
CA ARG A 11 42.18 19.60 -37.33
C ARG A 11 41.25 20.58 -38.06
N ARG A 12 41.92 21.56 -38.69
CA ARG A 12 41.51 22.42 -39.82
C ARG A 12 40.64 23.66 -39.51
N SER A 13 41.36 24.76 -39.31
CA SER A 13 40.97 26.13 -39.66
C SER A 13 40.77 26.26 -41.18
N VAL A 14 39.60 26.76 -41.59
CA VAL A 14 39.48 27.72 -42.70
C VAL A 14 38.46 28.79 -42.27
N ARG A 15 38.89 30.05 -42.34
CA ARG A 15 38.12 31.27 -42.06
C ARG A 15 37.01 31.48 -43.11
N THR A 16 35.82 31.88 -42.66
CA THR A 16 35.02 32.94 -43.31
C THR A 16 33.98 33.51 -42.33
N GLY A 17 33.99 34.84 -42.18
CA GLY A 17 32.82 35.69 -42.00
C GLY A 17 32.00 35.59 -40.72
N GLY A 18 32.29 36.46 -39.75
CA GLY A 18 31.47 36.68 -38.56
C GLY A 18 30.10 37.27 -38.90
N LEU A 19 29.05 36.51 -38.64
CA LEU A 19 27.68 36.98 -38.40
C LEU A 19 26.77 35.89 -37.78
N VAL A 20 27.21 34.63 -37.76
CA VAL A 20 26.45 33.51 -37.17
C VAL A 20 26.76 33.28 -35.67
N ALA A 21 27.93 33.73 -35.20
CA ALA A 21 28.38 33.44 -33.82
C ALA A 21 27.65 34.24 -32.72
N VAL A 22 27.02 35.37 -33.06
CA VAL A 22 26.24 36.18 -32.10
C VAL A 22 24.84 35.58 -31.91
N SER A 23 24.25 35.02 -32.95
CA SER A 23 22.92 34.41 -32.93
C SER A 23 22.87 33.10 -32.13
N VAL A 24 23.91 32.27 -32.25
CA VAL A 24 23.97 30.97 -31.55
C VAL A 24 24.19 31.16 -30.04
N ASN A 25 24.99 32.15 -29.62
CA ASN A 25 25.17 32.45 -28.20
C ASN A 25 23.91 33.06 -27.57
N LEU A 26 23.14 33.88 -28.31
CA LEU A 26 21.88 34.42 -27.81
C LEU A 26 20.81 33.33 -27.65
N VAL A 27 20.74 32.37 -28.58
CA VAL A 27 19.79 31.24 -28.50
C VAL A 27 20.17 30.25 -27.40
N VAL A 28 21.46 30.00 -27.15
CA VAL A 28 21.91 29.16 -26.04
C VAL A 28 21.69 29.87 -24.70
N LEU A 29 21.96 31.18 -24.61
CA LEU A 29 21.68 31.97 -23.40
C LEU A 29 20.18 32.13 -23.15
N LEU A 30 19.34 32.28 -24.17
CA LEU A 30 17.87 32.28 -24.03
C LEU A 30 17.34 30.90 -23.66
N ASN A 31 17.87 29.80 -24.20
CA ASN A 31 17.46 28.45 -23.76
C ASN A 31 17.96 28.12 -22.35
N PHE A 32 19.11 28.65 -21.95
CA PHE A 32 19.57 28.60 -20.56
C PHE A 32 18.78 29.54 -19.66
N PHE A 33 18.32 30.71 -20.11
CA PHE A 33 17.46 31.60 -19.32
C PHE A 33 16.02 31.09 -19.24
N VAL A 34 15.50 30.44 -20.29
CA VAL A 34 14.18 29.78 -20.30
C VAL A 34 14.23 28.48 -19.50
N SER A 35 15.31 27.69 -19.58
CA SER A 35 15.55 26.57 -18.67
C SER A 35 15.77 27.05 -17.24
N TYR A 36 16.56 28.11 -17.02
CA TYR A 36 16.77 28.67 -15.69
C TYR A 36 15.48 29.31 -15.16
N LEU A 37 14.63 29.95 -15.97
CA LEU A 37 13.29 30.43 -15.58
C LEU A 37 12.25 29.29 -15.45
N HIS A 38 12.45 28.13 -16.08
CA HIS A 38 11.69 26.90 -15.81
C HIS A 38 12.17 26.19 -14.53
N THR A 39 13.46 26.26 -14.21
CA THR A 39 14.06 25.66 -13.00
C THR A 39 13.98 26.61 -11.80
N THR A 40 13.81 27.91 -12.04
CA THR A 40 13.56 28.98 -11.04
C THR A 40 12.15 29.53 -11.14
N ARG A 41 11.23 28.82 -11.83
CA ARG A 41 9.83 28.79 -11.41
C ARG A 41 9.85 28.17 -10.03
N THR A 42 10.08 29.06 -9.07
CA THR A 42 9.74 28.97 -7.67
C THR A 42 8.89 27.74 -7.43
N HIS A 43 9.42 26.83 -6.62
CA HIS A 43 8.60 26.06 -5.70
C HIS A 43 7.68 27.08 -5.01
N ARG A 44 6.57 27.41 -5.66
CA ARG A 44 5.40 27.95 -4.99
C ARG A 44 5.12 26.84 -4.02
N VAL A 45 5.46 27.11 -2.76
CA VAL A 45 4.88 26.47 -1.60
C VAL A 45 3.40 26.38 -1.94
N TYR A 46 2.95 25.20 -2.36
CA TYR A 46 1.55 24.94 -2.55
C TYR A 46 1.01 25.03 -1.13
N VAL A 47 0.50 26.20 -0.78
CA VAL A 47 -0.46 26.34 0.29
C VAL A 47 -1.58 25.39 -0.14
N LEU A 48 -1.57 24.19 0.44
CA LEU A 48 -2.60 23.17 0.27
C LEU A 48 -3.93 23.92 0.34
N GLY A 49 -4.63 23.98 -0.79
CA GLY A 49 -5.91 24.65 -0.88
C GLY A 49 -6.80 24.11 0.23
N THR A 50 -7.33 25.01 1.06
CA THR A 50 -8.13 24.68 2.23
C THR A 50 -9.50 24.16 1.79
N ARG A 51 -9.62 22.90 1.39
CA ARG A 51 -10.89 22.19 1.61
C ARG A 51 -10.96 21.87 3.10
N LYS A 52 -11.99 22.41 3.74
CA LYS A 52 -12.22 22.26 5.17
C LYS A 52 -12.51 20.79 5.53
N LEU A 53 -11.47 20.02 5.85
CA LEU A 53 -11.59 18.81 6.68
C LEU A 53 -12.11 19.03 8.12
N PRO A 54 -12.17 20.25 8.70
CA PRO A 54 -12.87 20.48 9.98
C PRO A 54 -14.32 19.98 10.07
N GLU A 55 -15.01 19.73 8.95
CA GLU A 55 -16.37 19.22 8.99
C GLU A 55 -16.44 17.73 9.41
N ALA A 56 -15.45 16.92 9.03
CA ALA A 56 -15.38 15.52 9.45
C ALA A 56 -15.13 15.37 10.96
N GLU A 57 -14.28 16.23 11.53
CA GLU A 57 -14.08 16.30 12.98
C GLU A 57 -15.29 16.83 13.72
N ALA A 58 -15.95 17.87 13.18
CA ALA A 58 -17.15 18.44 13.80
C ALA A 58 -18.30 17.43 13.88
N ASN A 59 -18.36 16.49 12.93
CA ASN A 59 -19.39 15.45 12.85
C ASN A 59 -18.92 14.09 13.42
N PHE A 60 -17.77 14.03 14.09
CA PHE A 60 -17.26 12.78 14.65
C PHE A 60 -18.23 12.23 15.70
N THR A 61 -18.60 10.96 15.55
CA THR A 61 -19.40 10.21 16.51
C THR A 61 -18.75 8.86 16.78
N LEU A 62 -18.94 8.34 18.00
CA LEU A 62 -18.44 7.01 18.33
C LEU A 62 -19.28 5.96 17.59
N PRO A 63 -18.64 4.94 16.98
CA PRO A 63 -19.35 3.82 16.38
C PRO A 63 -20.15 3.02 17.42
N ASP A 64 -21.06 2.18 16.93
CA ASP A 64 -21.80 1.24 17.77
C ASP A 64 -20.83 0.28 18.50
N PRO A 65 -20.81 0.24 19.85
CA PRO A 65 -19.92 -0.64 20.59
C PRO A 65 -20.22 -2.13 20.38
N SER A 66 -21.45 -2.48 20.00
CA SER A 66 -21.89 -3.86 19.77
C SER A 66 -21.57 -4.37 18.37
N ALA A 67 -21.18 -3.49 17.45
CA ALA A 67 -20.82 -3.88 16.09
C ALA A 67 -19.64 -4.86 16.09
N THR A 68 -19.71 -5.84 15.19
CA THR A 68 -18.68 -6.85 14.97
C THR A 68 -18.28 -6.88 13.50
N SER A 69 -16.99 -7.12 13.26
CA SER A 69 -16.41 -7.20 11.94
C SER A 69 -17.05 -8.31 11.11
N PHE A 70 -17.36 -8.00 9.85
CA PHE A 70 -17.70 -8.99 8.84
C PHE A 70 -16.66 -10.14 8.77
N TYR A 71 -15.41 -9.86 9.13
CA TYR A 71 -14.29 -10.79 9.01
C TYR A 71 -14.09 -11.72 10.22
N GLN A 72 -15.02 -11.77 11.18
CA GLN A 72 -14.86 -12.52 12.43
C GLN A 72 -14.45 -13.99 12.23
N GLN A 73 -14.99 -14.67 11.22
CA GLN A 73 -14.65 -16.06 10.94
C GLN A 73 -13.19 -16.24 10.54
N TRP A 74 -12.64 -15.31 9.76
CA TRP A 74 -11.22 -15.33 9.39
C TRP A 74 -10.33 -14.97 10.56
N ILE A 75 -10.71 -13.96 11.36
CA ILE A 75 -10.00 -13.61 12.60
C ILE A 75 -9.88 -14.84 13.50
N GLN A 76 -10.98 -15.54 13.77
CA GLN A 76 -10.97 -16.74 14.62
C GLN A 76 -10.10 -17.86 14.05
N ARG A 77 -10.06 -18.01 12.73
CA ARG A 77 -9.25 -19.01 12.03
C ARG A 77 -7.75 -18.67 12.13
N ASP A 78 -7.39 -17.41 11.93
CA ASP A 78 -5.99 -16.98 11.96
C ASP A 78 -5.37 -17.20 13.35
N PHE A 79 -6.16 -17.09 14.42
CA PHE A 79 -5.73 -17.38 15.79
C PHE A 79 -5.85 -18.85 16.21
N GLN A 80 -6.35 -19.73 15.35
CA GLN A 80 -6.51 -21.16 15.68
C GLN A 80 -5.23 -21.81 16.25
N PRO A 81 -4.02 -21.54 15.74
CA PRO A 81 -2.81 -22.19 16.21
C PRO A 81 -2.48 -21.93 17.70
N TRP A 82 -2.97 -20.83 18.27
CA TRP A 82 -2.73 -20.46 19.68
C TRP A 82 -3.90 -20.75 20.61
N ARG A 83 -5.04 -21.24 20.10
CA ARG A 83 -6.26 -21.48 20.90
C ARG A 83 -6.05 -22.40 22.10
N ALA A 84 -5.23 -23.43 21.96
CA ALA A 84 -5.05 -24.45 23.00
C ALA A 84 -4.06 -24.02 24.10
N ALA A 85 -3.00 -23.32 23.72
CA ALA A 85 -1.91 -22.97 24.63
C ALA A 85 -1.96 -21.53 25.15
N GLY A 86 -2.71 -20.65 24.46
CA GLY A 86 -2.70 -19.22 24.71
C GLY A 86 -1.41 -18.54 24.26
N ILE A 87 -1.32 -17.26 24.59
CA ILE A 87 -0.21 -16.35 24.27
C ILE A 87 0.35 -15.86 25.59
N SER A 88 1.50 -16.39 26.00
CA SER A 88 2.14 -15.97 27.25
C SER A 88 3.06 -14.77 27.06
N THR A 89 3.28 -14.01 28.13
CA THR A 89 4.24 -12.88 28.09
C THR A 89 5.64 -13.37 27.75
N GLU A 90 6.03 -14.55 28.23
CA GLU A 90 7.33 -15.18 27.91
C GLU A 90 7.46 -15.48 26.42
N LEU A 91 6.37 -15.84 25.74
CA LEU A 91 6.37 -16.10 24.30
C LEU A 91 6.63 -14.82 23.52
N VAL A 92 6.00 -13.71 23.92
CA VAL A 92 6.21 -12.38 23.31
C VAL A 92 7.61 -11.86 23.61
N ASP A 93 8.07 -11.97 24.85
CA ASP A 93 9.42 -11.58 25.28
C ASP A 93 10.50 -12.38 24.56
N ALA A 94 10.31 -13.70 24.44
CA ALA A 94 11.24 -14.56 23.72
C ALA A 94 11.38 -14.12 22.25
N TYR A 95 10.27 -13.79 21.58
CA TYR A 95 10.34 -13.25 20.23
C TYR A 95 11.11 -11.91 20.19
N ALA A 96 10.74 -10.97 21.07
CA ALA A 96 11.34 -9.64 21.12
C ALA A 96 12.87 -9.68 21.37
N LEU A 97 13.33 -10.61 22.20
CA LEU A 97 14.74 -10.77 22.56
C LEU A 97 15.54 -11.68 21.61
N SER A 98 14.85 -12.47 20.76
CA SER A 98 15.52 -13.49 19.94
C SER A 98 16.39 -12.95 18.81
N GLY A 99 16.22 -11.69 18.41
CA GLY A 99 16.83 -11.16 17.19
C GLY A 99 16.18 -11.67 15.88
N LYS A 100 15.15 -12.54 15.97
CA LYS A 100 14.45 -13.09 14.79
C LYS A 100 13.74 -12.05 13.95
N TRP A 101 13.55 -10.84 14.46
CA TRP A 101 13.04 -9.72 13.66
C TRP A 101 13.88 -9.44 12.40
N HIS A 102 15.15 -9.86 12.34
CA HIS A 102 15.98 -9.82 11.13
C HIS A 102 15.46 -10.71 9.99
N GLU A 103 14.62 -11.71 10.28
CA GLU A 103 14.01 -12.57 9.26
C GLU A 103 12.93 -11.82 8.46
N CYS A 104 12.31 -10.80 9.06
CA CYS A 104 11.36 -9.94 8.37
C CYS A 104 12.12 -8.84 7.62
N LEU A 105 11.90 -8.73 6.31
CA LEU A 105 12.46 -7.66 5.47
C LEU A 105 11.67 -6.35 5.68
N GLY A 106 11.62 -5.87 6.92
CA GLY A 106 10.87 -4.69 7.37
C GLY A 106 11.13 -4.41 8.84
N GLU A 107 10.61 -3.29 9.33
CA GLU A 107 10.75 -2.93 10.73
C GLU A 107 9.80 -3.74 11.62
N VAL A 108 10.19 -3.96 12.87
CA VAL A 108 9.41 -4.76 13.83
C VAL A 108 9.21 -3.96 15.10
N LEU A 109 7.96 -3.87 15.53
CA LEU A 109 7.52 -3.16 16.72
C LEU A 109 6.86 -4.15 17.68
N ARG A 110 7.17 -4.06 18.96
CA ARG A 110 6.27 -4.53 20.01
C ARG A 110 5.37 -3.37 20.38
N PHE A 111 4.06 -3.58 20.31
CA PHE A 111 3.08 -2.62 20.78
C PHE A 111 2.30 -3.19 21.95
N GLN A 112 2.04 -2.35 22.93
CA GLN A 112 1.25 -2.69 24.09
C GLN A 112 0.13 -1.67 24.26
N ILE A 113 -1.09 -2.15 24.40
CA ILE A 113 -2.24 -1.34 24.81
C ILE A 113 -2.43 -1.61 26.30
N ILE A 114 -2.36 -0.58 27.13
CA ILE A 114 -2.45 -0.70 28.59
C ILE A 114 -3.37 0.40 29.09
N ASN A 115 -4.52 0.03 29.62
CA ASN A 115 -5.58 0.95 30.06
C ASN A 115 -5.96 1.98 28.97
N GLY A 116 -6.01 1.55 27.71
CA GLY A 116 -6.34 2.39 26.56
C GLY A 116 -5.20 3.30 26.06
N SER A 117 -4.02 3.28 26.71
CA SER A 117 -2.83 3.99 26.23
C SER A 117 -1.94 3.07 25.40
N LEU A 118 -1.39 3.61 24.30
CA LEU A 118 -0.52 2.87 23.39
C LEU A 118 0.95 3.05 23.77
N TRP A 119 1.67 1.96 23.94
CA TRP A 119 3.11 1.91 24.21
C TRP A 119 3.81 1.16 23.08
N ILE A 120 4.93 1.69 22.59
CA ILE A 120 5.67 1.11 21.47
C ILE A 120 7.13 0.92 21.85
N ASP A 121 7.64 -0.30 21.66
CA ASP A 121 9.04 -0.68 21.75
C ASP A 121 9.54 -1.06 20.34
N HIS A 122 10.58 -0.37 19.90
CA HIS A 122 11.13 -0.52 18.55
C HIS A 122 12.20 -1.62 18.59
N LEU A 123 11.86 -2.83 18.11
CA LEU A 123 12.72 -4.00 18.23
C LEU A 123 13.84 -4.03 17.18
N SER A 124 13.54 -3.62 15.95
CA SER A 124 14.53 -3.51 14.88
C SER A 124 15.29 -2.18 14.95
N GLU A 125 16.61 -2.20 14.73
CA GLU A 125 17.44 -0.98 14.75
C GLU A 125 16.99 0.06 13.70
N ARG A 126 16.68 1.29 14.16
CA ARG A 126 16.38 2.43 13.26
C ARG A 126 17.55 2.82 12.35
N HIS A 127 18.79 2.47 12.73
CA HIS A 127 19.99 2.84 11.98
C HIS A 127 20.22 2.01 10.71
N ALA A 128 19.66 0.81 10.65
CA ALA A 128 19.65 -0.03 9.45
C ALA A 128 18.38 0.18 8.59
N GLY A 129 17.53 1.16 8.96
CA GLY A 129 16.20 1.39 8.42
C GLY A 129 16.15 1.47 6.90
N TRP A 130 15.58 0.43 6.29
CA TRP A 130 14.93 0.52 5.01
C TRP A 130 13.77 1.52 5.16
N TYR A 131 14.00 2.76 4.78
CA TYR A 131 13.14 3.95 4.97
C TYR A 131 13.42 4.75 6.28
N PRO A 132 13.58 6.09 6.24
CA PRO A 132 13.07 6.94 5.18
C PRO A 132 13.98 7.02 3.97
N ALA A 133 13.47 6.61 2.81
CA ALA A 133 14.10 6.96 1.55
C ALA A 133 14.20 8.50 1.57
N ARG A 134 15.40 9.05 1.33
CA ARG A 134 15.62 10.51 1.24
C ARG A 134 14.98 11.07 -0.05
N LEU A 135 13.70 10.77 -0.26
CA LEU A 135 12.82 11.45 -1.20
C LEU A 135 12.49 12.79 -0.54
N GLY A 136 12.72 13.91 -1.21
CA GLY A 136 12.61 15.26 -0.65
C GLY A 136 11.29 15.61 0.10
N PRO A 137 11.13 16.84 0.60
CA PRO A 137 9.90 17.28 1.27
C PRO A 137 8.63 16.96 0.45
N GLY A 138 7.55 16.49 1.10
CA GLY A 138 6.29 16.15 0.44
C GLY A 138 6.19 14.70 -0.07
N ALA A 139 7.22 13.88 0.11
CA ALA A 139 7.21 12.46 -0.21
C ALA A 139 6.90 11.60 1.03
N LEU A 140 5.66 11.66 1.55
CA LEU A 140 5.24 10.87 2.73
C LEU A 140 5.40 9.36 2.52
N SER A 141 5.34 8.87 1.28
CA SER A 141 5.65 7.47 0.95
C SER A 141 7.09 7.08 1.34
N GLY A 142 7.98 8.06 1.43
CA GLY A 142 9.35 7.95 1.90
C GLY A 142 9.53 7.97 3.42
N LYS A 143 8.48 8.15 4.24
CA LYS A 143 8.60 8.26 5.72
C LYS A 143 8.73 6.93 6.46
N GLY A 144 8.63 5.82 5.74
CA GLY A 144 8.56 4.48 6.31
C GLY A 144 7.14 4.14 6.78
N LYS A 145 6.95 2.90 7.16
CA LYS A 145 5.62 2.33 7.46
C LYS A 145 5.28 2.40 8.95
N ILE A 146 6.28 2.58 9.81
CA ILE A 146 6.12 2.70 11.27
C ILE A 146 5.13 3.79 11.67
N PRO A 147 5.25 5.07 11.22
CA PRO A 147 4.35 6.12 11.71
C PRO A 147 2.88 5.84 11.37
N TYR A 148 2.63 5.17 10.24
CA TYR A 148 1.29 4.75 9.82
C TYR A 148 0.76 3.56 10.62
N ALA A 149 1.60 2.57 10.97
CA ALA A 149 1.19 1.49 11.86
C ALA A 149 0.75 2.02 13.25
N ILE A 150 1.50 2.98 13.79
CA ILE A 150 1.14 3.62 15.07
C ILE A 150 -0.12 4.48 14.91
N LEU A 151 -0.26 5.22 13.81
CA LEU A 151 -1.48 5.98 13.50
C LEU A 151 -2.70 5.06 13.42
N ALA A 152 -2.60 3.89 12.79
CA ALA A 152 -3.68 2.92 12.72
C ALA A 152 -4.16 2.44 14.10
N LEU A 153 -3.21 2.15 15.00
CA LEU A 153 -3.52 1.76 16.38
C LEU A 153 -4.16 2.90 17.18
N LEU A 154 -3.64 4.13 17.08
CA LEU A 154 -4.26 5.30 17.73
C LEU A 154 -5.65 5.61 17.15
N ASP A 155 -5.85 5.44 15.84
CA ASP A 155 -7.14 5.66 15.19
C ASP A 155 -8.19 4.65 15.70
N ALA A 156 -7.81 3.38 15.87
CA ALA A 156 -8.67 2.37 16.48
C ALA A 156 -9.00 2.70 17.95
N LEU A 157 -8.00 3.10 18.76
CA LEU A 157 -8.21 3.51 20.15
C LEU A 157 -9.11 4.74 20.28
N ARG A 158 -9.00 5.69 19.34
CA ARG A 158 -9.88 6.86 19.27
C ARG A 158 -11.33 6.46 19.02
N HIS A 159 -11.58 5.53 18.10
CA HIS A 159 -12.93 5.13 17.70
C HIS A 159 -13.57 4.14 18.68
N TYR A 160 -12.77 3.36 19.41
CA TYR A 160 -13.26 2.33 20.31
C TYR A 160 -12.71 2.47 21.75
N PRO A 161 -12.89 3.62 22.40
CA PRO A 161 -12.37 3.87 23.73
C PRO A 161 -12.97 2.89 24.74
N GLY A 162 -12.11 2.22 25.51
CA GLY A 162 -12.51 1.23 26.51
C GLY A 162 -13.04 -0.10 25.96
N GLN A 163 -13.07 -0.29 24.63
CA GLN A 163 -13.53 -1.54 24.02
C GLN A 163 -12.39 -2.43 23.51
N ILE A 164 -11.18 -1.87 23.34
CA ILE A 164 -9.97 -2.63 23.04
C ILE A 164 -9.31 -3.00 24.38
N PRO A 165 -9.19 -4.29 24.72
CA PRO A 165 -8.56 -4.74 25.95
C PRO A 165 -7.06 -4.43 25.98
N ASP A 166 -6.44 -4.71 27.12
CA ASP A 166 -4.98 -4.68 27.20
C ASP A 166 -4.38 -5.75 26.26
N VAL A 167 -3.40 -5.35 25.46
CA VAL A 167 -2.74 -6.18 24.43
C VAL A 167 -1.23 -6.03 24.57
N ASP A 168 -0.48 -7.11 24.36
CA ASP A 168 0.97 -7.13 24.22
C ASP A 168 1.36 -7.97 23.02
N ALA A 169 1.64 -7.31 21.90
CA ALA A 169 1.75 -7.95 20.61
C ALA A 169 2.90 -7.41 19.77
N ILE A 170 3.24 -8.15 18.70
CA ILE A 170 4.29 -7.79 17.75
C ILE A 170 3.65 -7.48 16.39
N ILE A 171 4.10 -6.43 15.73
CA ILE A 171 3.78 -6.12 14.33
C ILE A 171 5.06 -5.90 13.53
N HIS A 172 5.14 -6.47 12.33
CA HIS A 172 6.19 -6.15 11.36
C HIS A 172 5.61 -5.37 10.18
N THR A 173 6.46 -4.54 9.55
CA THR A 173 6.08 -3.66 8.45
C THR A 173 6.63 -4.11 7.09
N SER A 174 7.06 -5.37 6.98
CA SER A 174 7.61 -5.90 5.73
C SER A 174 6.58 -5.90 4.59
N ASP A 175 7.05 -5.82 3.35
CA ASP A 175 6.24 -6.10 2.16
C ASP A 175 5.95 -7.60 2.02
N PHE A 176 6.73 -8.48 2.65
CA PHE A 176 6.56 -9.92 2.54
C PHE A 176 5.99 -10.50 3.84
N SER A 177 5.20 -11.56 3.72
CA SER A 177 4.87 -12.41 4.87
C SER A 177 6.15 -12.98 5.48
N CYS A 178 6.20 -13.05 6.80
CA CYS A 178 7.45 -13.29 7.52
C CYS A 178 7.41 -14.58 8.34
N ILE A 179 6.32 -14.85 9.05
CA ILE A 179 6.24 -15.95 10.00
C ILE A 179 5.85 -17.22 9.27
N LYS A 180 6.82 -18.09 9.01
CA LYS A 180 6.57 -19.37 8.34
C LYS A 180 5.64 -20.25 9.16
N ALA A 181 4.71 -20.91 8.47
CA ALA A 181 3.81 -21.86 9.10
C ALA A 181 4.56 -23.06 9.69
N THR A 182 4.12 -23.51 10.85
CA THR A 182 4.71 -24.64 11.56
C THR A 182 4.33 -25.96 10.86
N PRO A 183 5.29 -26.82 10.47
CA PRO A 183 4.98 -28.05 9.77
C PRO A 183 4.05 -28.98 10.56
N GLY A 184 3.08 -29.57 9.86
CA GLY A 184 2.24 -30.65 10.42
C GLY A 184 1.20 -30.20 11.46
N GLY A 185 0.86 -28.92 11.53
CA GLY A 185 -0.15 -28.42 12.48
C GLY A 185 0.29 -28.49 13.94
N LEU A 186 1.60 -28.56 14.18
CA LEU A 186 2.18 -28.41 15.51
C LEU A 186 1.96 -26.99 16.01
N GLN A 187 1.98 -26.83 17.34
CA GLN A 187 1.85 -25.52 17.96
C GLN A 187 2.97 -24.57 17.48
N PRO A 188 2.64 -23.31 17.13
CA PRO A 188 3.64 -22.33 16.74
C PRO A 188 4.72 -22.13 17.80
N LEU A 189 5.96 -21.96 17.34
CA LEU A 189 7.12 -21.71 18.20
C LEU A 189 7.20 -20.27 18.71
N GLY A 190 6.36 -19.37 18.19
CA GLY A 190 6.35 -17.94 18.49
C GLY A 190 4.95 -17.41 18.76
N PRO A 191 4.83 -16.14 19.21
CA PRO A 191 3.54 -15.48 19.37
C PRO A 191 2.92 -15.22 17.98
N PRO A 192 1.60 -14.94 17.90
CA PRO A 192 1.04 -14.38 16.69
C PRO A 192 1.70 -13.03 16.41
N VAL A 193 2.15 -12.83 15.18
CA VAL A 193 2.77 -11.58 14.73
C VAL A 193 1.89 -10.96 13.67
N PHE A 194 1.56 -9.69 13.85
CA PHE A 194 0.81 -8.93 12.87
C PHE A 194 1.68 -8.53 11.69
N GLY A 195 1.14 -8.66 10.49
CA GLY A 195 1.78 -8.26 9.23
C GLY A 195 0.76 -7.67 8.27
N TYR A 196 1.19 -6.95 7.24
CA TYR A 196 0.24 -6.35 6.31
C TYR A 196 -0.41 -7.34 5.33
N ASN A 197 0.18 -8.52 5.18
CA ASN A 197 -0.38 -9.63 4.41
C ASN A 197 0.11 -10.97 4.94
N SER A 198 -0.59 -12.03 4.54
CA SER A 198 -0.22 -13.41 4.79
C SER A 198 -0.53 -14.26 3.56
N ASP A 199 -0.10 -15.51 3.59
CA ASP A 199 -0.36 -16.51 2.57
C ASP A 199 -0.45 -17.91 3.22
N PRO A 200 -0.88 -18.97 2.51
CA PRO A 200 -1.06 -20.29 3.12
C PRO A 200 0.22 -20.94 3.69
N ALA A 201 1.41 -20.45 3.35
CA ALA A 201 2.67 -20.92 3.90
C ALA A 201 3.14 -20.12 5.12
N HIS A 202 2.34 -19.14 5.57
CA HIS A 202 2.68 -18.24 6.66
C HIS A 202 1.57 -18.13 7.71
N GLU A 203 1.96 -17.77 8.92
CA GLU A 203 1.12 -17.62 10.13
C GLU A 203 1.00 -16.15 10.56
N ASP A 204 1.49 -15.20 9.75
CA ASP A 204 1.27 -13.77 9.99
C ASP A 204 -0.23 -13.46 10.11
N ILE A 205 -0.61 -12.68 11.11
CA ILE A 205 -1.98 -12.21 11.33
C ILE A 205 -2.18 -10.93 10.53
N PRO A 206 -3.03 -10.91 9.48
CA PRO A 206 -3.06 -9.74 8.63
C PRO A 206 -3.69 -8.54 9.33
N PHE A 207 -3.02 -7.41 9.18
CA PHE A 207 -3.37 -6.10 9.72
C PHE A 207 -3.55 -5.12 8.56
N PRO A 208 -4.53 -4.20 8.59
CA PRO A 208 -4.74 -3.25 7.50
C PRO A 208 -3.49 -2.42 7.21
N ASP A 209 -3.12 -2.32 5.94
CA ASP A 209 -1.85 -1.70 5.59
C ASP A 209 -1.80 -0.18 5.84
N TYR A 210 -0.57 0.33 5.85
CA TYR A 210 -0.27 1.75 6.06
C TYR A 210 -0.93 2.69 5.02
N SER A 211 -1.37 2.17 3.86
CA SER A 211 -1.93 2.98 2.79
C SER A 211 -3.39 3.37 3.02
N TYR A 212 -4.09 2.71 3.95
CA TYR A 212 -5.44 3.13 4.39
C TYR A 212 -5.46 4.53 5.00
N TRP A 213 -4.38 4.93 5.67
CA TRP A 213 -4.22 6.26 6.27
C TRP A 213 -3.45 7.25 5.39
N GLY A 214 -3.11 6.92 4.14
CA GLY A 214 -2.59 7.91 3.18
C GLY A 214 -1.12 7.82 2.81
N HIS A 215 -0.43 6.71 3.09
CA HIS A 215 0.80 6.44 2.32
C HIS A 215 0.45 6.33 0.82
N GLU A 216 1.35 6.82 -0.04
CA GLU A 216 1.13 6.98 -1.50
C GLU A 216 -0.04 7.89 -1.92
N TYR A 217 -0.60 8.72 -1.02
CA TYR A 217 -1.68 9.68 -1.32
C TYR A 217 -1.41 10.59 -2.53
N THR A 218 -0.14 10.79 -2.91
CA THR A 218 0.24 11.57 -4.09
C THR A 218 -0.26 11.00 -5.41
N ARG A 219 -0.70 9.74 -5.42
CA ARG A 219 -1.24 9.06 -6.61
C ARG A 219 -2.71 9.35 -6.90
N LEU A 220 -3.37 10.14 -6.05
CA LEU A 220 -4.74 10.61 -6.21
C LEU A 220 -4.84 12.10 -5.87
N ARG A 221 -5.17 12.90 -6.86
CA ARG A 221 -5.32 14.35 -6.74
C ARG A 221 -6.51 14.89 -7.54
N ASP A 222 -7.09 15.98 -7.09
CA ASP A 222 -8.11 16.70 -7.87
C ASP A 222 -7.49 17.56 -9.00
N GLU A 223 -8.33 18.26 -9.78
CA GLU A 223 -7.88 19.16 -10.85
C GLU A 223 -7.04 20.35 -10.35
N TYR A 224 -7.06 20.62 -9.05
CA TYR A 224 -6.30 21.69 -8.39
C TYR A 224 -5.02 21.17 -7.72
N PHE A 225 -4.64 19.92 -7.96
CA PHE A 225 -3.50 19.23 -7.36
C PHE A 225 -3.60 19.06 -5.84
N TYR A 226 -4.82 19.06 -5.28
CA TYR A 226 -5.05 18.67 -3.90
C TYR A 226 -5.06 17.15 -3.79
N TYR A 227 -4.30 16.60 -2.83
CA TYR A 227 -4.18 15.16 -2.66
C TYR A 227 -5.23 14.60 -1.72
N TRP A 228 -5.77 13.44 -2.06
CA TRP A 228 -6.74 12.74 -1.23
C TRP A 228 -6.03 11.83 -0.23
N HIS A 229 -5.97 12.27 1.03
CA HIS A 229 -5.33 11.53 2.12
C HIS A 229 -6.37 10.69 2.87
N GLY A 230 -6.03 9.44 3.18
CA GLY A 230 -6.98 8.51 3.79
C GLY A 230 -7.89 7.85 2.77
N TRP A 231 -8.26 6.61 3.08
CA TRP A 231 -9.01 5.75 2.18
C TRP A 231 -10.43 6.24 1.92
N ASP A 232 -11.12 6.76 2.93
CA ASP A 232 -12.47 7.33 2.83
C ASP A 232 -12.59 8.43 1.76
N LEU A 233 -11.65 9.37 1.74
CA LEU A 233 -11.61 10.44 0.75
C LEU A 233 -11.23 9.92 -0.64
N GLN A 234 -10.28 9.01 -0.72
CA GLN A 234 -9.85 8.40 -1.98
C GLN A 234 -10.99 7.59 -2.62
N TYR A 235 -11.70 6.80 -1.82
CA TYR A 235 -12.86 6.03 -2.23
C TYR A 235 -13.94 6.97 -2.78
N LYS A 236 -14.36 7.97 -1.98
CA LYS A 236 -15.38 8.95 -2.39
C LYS A 236 -15.02 9.65 -3.70
N TRP A 237 -13.77 10.07 -3.87
CA TRP A 237 -13.32 10.71 -5.10
C TRP A 237 -13.43 9.80 -6.33
N ILE A 238 -13.00 8.54 -6.23
CA ILE A 238 -13.11 7.58 -7.33
C ILE A 238 -14.58 7.37 -7.72
N ARG A 239 -15.48 7.29 -6.73
CA ARG A 239 -16.92 7.13 -6.96
C ARG A 239 -17.53 8.36 -7.62
N GLU A 240 -17.23 9.55 -7.13
CA GLU A 240 -17.72 10.81 -7.71
C GLU A 240 -17.38 10.93 -9.20
N LEU A 241 -16.19 10.47 -9.60
CA LEU A 241 -15.74 10.52 -11.00
C LEU A 241 -16.44 9.52 -11.92
N TYR A 242 -16.80 8.32 -11.45
CA TYR A 242 -17.19 7.21 -12.33
C TYR A 242 -18.54 6.55 -12.02
N GLN A 243 -19.25 6.96 -10.97
CA GLN A 243 -20.57 6.40 -10.61
C GLN A 243 -21.62 6.53 -11.73
N ASN A 244 -21.50 7.56 -12.59
CA ASN A 244 -22.43 7.82 -13.68
C ASN A 244 -21.96 7.28 -15.04
N THR A 245 -20.86 6.52 -15.07
CA THR A 245 -20.30 5.93 -16.30
C THR A 245 -20.56 4.44 -16.29
N SER A 246 -21.49 3.99 -17.14
CA SER A 246 -21.81 2.57 -17.29
C SER A 246 -20.60 1.77 -17.77
N LEU A 247 -20.55 0.46 -17.48
CA LEU A 247 -19.44 -0.38 -17.93
C LEU A 247 -19.35 -0.43 -19.46
N VAL A 248 -20.49 -0.51 -20.17
CA VAL A 248 -20.51 -0.61 -21.63
C VAL A 248 -19.96 0.65 -22.32
N ASP A 249 -20.08 1.83 -21.70
CA ASP A 249 -19.55 3.10 -22.23
C ASP A 249 -18.04 3.27 -22.03
N ARG A 250 -17.39 2.38 -21.26
CA ARG A 250 -15.94 2.42 -21.00
C ARG A 250 -15.14 1.79 -22.13
N GLN A 251 -13.85 2.10 -22.18
CA GLN A 251 -12.93 1.56 -23.18
C GLN A 251 -12.86 0.03 -23.06
N PRO A 252 -13.03 -0.72 -24.16
CA PRO A 252 -13.21 -2.18 -24.15
C PRO A 252 -11.90 -2.97 -23.98
N GLU A 253 -10.88 -2.34 -23.40
CA GLU A 253 -9.52 -2.87 -23.27
C GLU A 253 -9.20 -3.18 -21.80
N ALA A 254 -8.29 -4.12 -21.57
CA ALA A 254 -7.73 -4.41 -20.26
C ALA A 254 -6.54 -3.48 -19.95
N ILE A 255 -6.62 -2.77 -18.83
CA ILE A 255 -5.57 -1.86 -18.37
C ILE A 255 -4.80 -2.43 -17.17
N TRP A 256 -3.47 -2.36 -17.26
CA TRP A 256 -2.58 -2.55 -16.12
C TRP A 256 -1.41 -1.57 -16.20
N ARG A 257 -1.10 -0.90 -15.08
CA ARG A 257 0.12 -0.12 -14.91
C ARG A 257 0.76 -0.44 -13.57
N GLY A 258 2.08 -0.50 -13.57
CA GLY A 258 2.88 -0.81 -12.39
C GLY A 258 4.35 -0.97 -12.75
N ARG A 259 5.19 -1.02 -11.73
CA ARG A 259 6.62 -1.33 -11.88
C ARG A 259 6.78 -2.78 -12.36
N VAL A 260 7.73 -2.99 -13.26
CA VAL A 260 8.07 -4.33 -13.78
C VAL A 260 9.53 -4.72 -13.61
N ALA A 261 10.39 -3.75 -13.27
CA ALA A 261 11.80 -3.96 -13.01
C ALA A 261 12.06 -3.97 -11.51
N ASP A 262 12.75 -4.99 -11.03
CA ASP A 262 13.30 -5.07 -9.68
C ASP A 262 14.70 -5.67 -9.76
N ASP A 263 15.70 -4.90 -9.35
CA ASP A 263 17.10 -5.32 -9.36
C ASP A 263 17.45 -6.13 -8.11
N ASP A 264 16.74 -5.92 -6.99
CA ASP A 264 16.99 -6.58 -5.71
C ASP A 264 16.26 -7.93 -5.63
N TYR A 265 15.04 -8.01 -6.19
CA TYR A 265 14.21 -9.21 -6.20
C TYR A 265 13.72 -9.54 -7.62
N PRO A 266 14.56 -10.15 -8.48
CA PRO A 266 14.22 -10.40 -9.87
C PRO A 266 12.91 -11.17 -10.03
N GLU A 267 12.62 -12.15 -9.17
CA GLU A 267 11.41 -12.98 -9.27
C GLU A 267 10.11 -12.24 -8.90
N ARG A 268 10.20 -11.16 -8.11
CA ARG A 268 9.06 -10.45 -7.51
C ARG A 268 8.00 -9.99 -8.50
N ASP A 269 8.43 -9.57 -9.69
CA ASP A 269 7.58 -8.97 -10.73
C ASP A 269 7.47 -9.87 -11.99
N ALA A 270 7.71 -11.19 -11.87
CA ALA A 270 7.72 -12.12 -13.00
C ALA A 270 6.41 -12.12 -13.80
N LEU A 271 5.26 -12.24 -13.12
CA LEU A 271 3.94 -12.23 -13.76
C LEU A 271 3.64 -10.89 -14.45
N ARG A 272 4.02 -9.77 -13.81
CA ARG A 272 3.84 -8.42 -14.36
C ARG A 272 4.67 -8.19 -15.62
N ARG A 273 5.90 -8.71 -15.66
CA ARG A 273 6.73 -8.71 -16.87
C ARG A 273 6.15 -9.61 -17.96
N ALA A 274 5.55 -10.74 -17.61
CA ALA A 274 4.85 -11.59 -18.57
C ALA A 274 3.68 -10.83 -19.20
N TYR A 275 2.84 -10.19 -18.38
CA TYR A 275 1.74 -9.33 -18.84
C TYR A 275 2.21 -8.23 -19.81
N GLN A 276 3.28 -7.51 -19.45
CA GLN A 276 3.83 -6.44 -20.31
C GLN A 276 4.32 -6.94 -21.68
N LYS A 277 4.65 -8.23 -21.83
CA LYS A 277 5.10 -8.79 -23.11
C LYS A 277 3.94 -9.23 -24.01
N CYS A 278 2.72 -9.39 -23.48
CA CYS A 278 1.59 -9.97 -24.20
C CYS A 278 1.25 -9.26 -25.52
N PRO A 279 1.11 -7.92 -25.60
CA PRO A 279 0.73 -7.27 -26.86
C PRO A 279 1.75 -7.46 -27.97
N ALA A 280 3.04 -7.38 -27.64
CA ALA A 280 4.12 -7.62 -28.58
C ALA A 280 4.18 -9.09 -29.02
N GLN A 281 3.91 -10.03 -28.12
CA GLN A 281 3.80 -11.46 -28.43
C GLN A 281 2.64 -11.74 -29.40
N LEU A 282 1.44 -11.29 -29.08
CA LEU A 282 0.24 -11.47 -29.91
C LEU A 282 0.41 -10.83 -31.29
N SER A 283 0.99 -9.63 -31.36
CA SER A 283 1.27 -8.95 -32.64
C SER A 283 2.23 -9.76 -33.52
N ARG A 284 3.30 -10.34 -32.95
CA ARG A 284 4.23 -11.21 -33.69
C ARG A 284 3.57 -12.51 -34.18
N GLN A 285 2.49 -12.93 -33.55
CA GLN A 285 1.69 -14.10 -33.96
C GLN A 285 0.60 -13.75 -35.00
N GLY A 286 0.54 -12.51 -35.49
CA GLY A 286 -0.48 -12.06 -36.44
C GLY A 286 -1.84 -11.74 -35.80
N ARG A 287 -1.93 -11.66 -34.46
CA ARG A 287 -3.15 -11.38 -33.70
C ARG A 287 -3.18 -9.92 -33.23
N ALA A 288 -3.17 -8.99 -34.19
CA ALA A 288 -3.12 -7.55 -33.89
C ALA A 288 -4.38 -7.05 -33.15
N ASP A 289 -5.56 -7.59 -33.48
CA ASP A 289 -6.81 -7.23 -32.81
C ASP A 289 -6.81 -7.66 -31.34
N ASP A 290 -6.28 -8.85 -31.04
CA ASP A 290 -6.12 -9.36 -29.67
C ASP A 290 -5.12 -8.51 -28.88
N ALA A 291 -4.01 -8.12 -29.52
CA ALA A 291 -3.03 -7.23 -28.91
C ALA A 291 -3.64 -5.86 -28.57
N ALA A 292 -4.62 -5.38 -29.34
CA ALA A 292 -5.33 -4.13 -29.07
C ALA A 292 -6.28 -4.22 -27.87
N LEU A 293 -6.70 -5.41 -27.44
CA LEU A 293 -7.50 -5.61 -26.22
C LEU A 293 -6.70 -5.41 -24.92
N ILE A 294 -5.37 -5.25 -25.00
CA ILE A 294 -4.50 -5.01 -23.86
C ILE A 294 -3.92 -3.60 -23.98
N ASN A 295 -4.38 -2.69 -23.14
CA ASN A 295 -3.93 -1.32 -23.18
C ASN A 295 -2.51 -1.18 -22.61
N GLN A 296 -1.57 -0.74 -23.44
CA GLN A 296 -0.22 -0.29 -23.05
C GLN A 296 0.09 1.15 -23.47
N ARG A 297 -0.85 1.82 -24.13
CA ARG A 297 -0.59 3.10 -24.82
C ARG A 297 -0.95 4.34 -24.00
N PHE A 298 -1.78 4.18 -22.96
CA PHE A 298 -2.24 5.30 -22.16
C PHE A 298 -1.35 5.49 -20.92
N ASP A 299 -0.83 6.69 -20.72
CA ASP A 299 -0.18 7.04 -19.45
C ASP A 299 -1.28 7.24 -18.40
N VAL A 300 -1.23 6.42 -17.35
CA VAL A 300 -2.13 6.51 -16.21
C VAL A 300 -1.44 7.45 -15.22
N ASP A 301 -1.87 8.71 -15.19
CA ASP A 301 -1.31 9.75 -14.31
C ASP A 301 -1.84 9.65 -12.88
N GLN A 302 -3.04 9.08 -12.72
CA GLN A 302 -3.70 8.86 -11.45
C GLN A 302 -4.30 7.46 -11.36
N ILE A 303 -4.42 6.92 -10.13
CA ILE A 303 -5.05 5.60 -9.93
C ILE A 303 -6.50 5.58 -10.48
N SER A 304 -7.22 6.70 -10.41
CA SER A 304 -8.59 6.83 -10.93
C SER A 304 -8.69 6.75 -12.46
N ASP A 305 -7.61 6.96 -13.22
CA ASP A 305 -7.65 6.86 -14.68
C ASP A 305 -7.85 5.42 -15.18
N ASN A 306 -7.54 4.42 -14.34
CA ASN A 306 -7.85 3.02 -14.64
C ASN A 306 -9.37 2.80 -14.82
N CYS A 307 -10.21 3.62 -14.19
CA CYS A 307 -11.66 3.44 -14.21
C CYS A 307 -12.32 3.79 -15.57
N ARG A 308 -11.55 4.33 -16.53
CA ARG A 308 -12.01 4.57 -17.91
C ARG A 308 -12.16 3.29 -18.74
N PHE A 309 -11.66 2.16 -18.22
CA PHE A 309 -11.58 0.89 -18.92
C PHE A 309 -12.60 -0.10 -18.37
N ARG A 310 -13.15 -0.96 -19.24
CA ARG A 310 -14.05 -2.05 -18.85
C ARG A 310 -13.36 -3.04 -17.90
N TYR A 311 -12.08 -3.30 -18.14
CA TYR A 311 -11.32 -4.31 -17.40
C TYR A 311 -10.08 -3.70 -16.77
N VAL A 312 -9.98 -3.80 -15.44
CA VAL A 312 -8.81 -3.35 -14.69
C VAL A 312 -8.09 -4.55 -14.14
N VAL A 313 -6.83 -4.72 -14.52
CA VAL A 313 -6.05 -5.89 -14.14
C VAL A 313 -5.38 -5.63 -12.79
N TYR A 314 -5.41 -6.62 -11.90
CA TYR A 314 -4.68 -6.67 -10.63
C TYR A 314 -3.77 -7.90 -10.65
N LEU A 315 -2.46 -7.70 -10.66
CA LEU A 315 -1.48 -8.79 -10.64
C LEU A 315 -0.67 -8.68 -9.36
N GLU A 316 -0.69 -9.75 -8.58
CA GLU A 316 0.14 -9.87 -7.41
C GLU A 316 1.62 -9.84 -7.78
N SER A 317 2.41 -9.48 -6.77
CA SER A 317 3.84 -9.70 -6.76
C SER A 317 4.12 -10.97 -5.95
N MET A 318 5.34 -11.15 -5.44
CA MET A 318 5.58 -12.06 -4.29
C MET A 318 4.92 -11.56 -2.98
N ALA A 319 3.85 -10.76 -3.06
CA ALA A 319 3.11 -10.12 -1.97
C ALA A 319 1.81 -9.49 -2.49
N TRP A 320 1.01 -8.92 -1.59
CA TRP A 320 -0.15 -8.08 -1.93
C TRP A 320 0.24 -6.79 -2.67
N SER A 321 -0.74 -6.14 -3.29
CA SER A 321 -0.55 -4.81 -3.88
C SER A 321 -1.55 -3.80 -3.31
N THR A 322 -1.02 -2.70 -2.79
CA THR A 322 -1.74 -1.66 -2.04
C THR A 322 -2.92 -1.01 -2.78
N ASN A 323 -3.00 -1.13 -4.11
CA ASN A 323 -4.02 -0.47 -4.92
C ASN A 323 -5.22 -1.36 -5.30
N GLY A 324 -5.32 -2.57 -4.74
CA GLY A 324 -6.45 -3.48 -4.99
C GLY A 324 -7.79 -2.80 -4.73
N ARG A 325 -7.99 -2.24 -3.53
CA ARG A 325 -9.22 -1.54 -3.13
C ARG A 325 -9.61 -0.39 -4.08
N HIS A 326 -8.64 0.38 -4.57
CA HIS A 326 -8.91 1.46 -5.53
C HIS A 326 -9.40 0.91 -6.88
N LYS A 327 -8.78 -0.18 -7.36
CA LYS A 327 -9.18 -0.81 -8.63
C LYS A 327 -10.62 -1.31 -8.55
N PHE A 328 -10.98 -2.03 -7.50
CA PHE A 328 -12.36 -2.51 -7.29
C PHE A 328 -13.37 -1.35 -7.19
N SER A 329 -12.96 -0.20 -6.65
CA SER A 329 -13.83 0.99 -6.54
C SER A 329 -14.19 1.64 -7.88
N CYS A 330 -13.50 1.28 -8.97
CA CYS A 330 -13.82 1.79 -10.29
C CYS A 330 -15.20 1.35 -10.79
N GLY A 331 -15.76 0.23 -10.32
CA GLY A 331 -16.90 -0.43 -10.98
C GLY A 331 -16.53 -1.00 -12.36
N SER A 332 -15.26 -1.32 -12.56
CA SER A 332 -14.75 -2.07 -13.71
C SER A 332 -14.69 -3.56 -13.33
N VAL A 333 -14.69 -4.45 -14.32
CA VAL A 333 -14.40 -5.87 -14.06
C VAL A 333 -12.93 -5.98 -13.66
N ILE A 334 -12.68 -6.56 -12.49
CA ILE A 334 -11.32 -6.85 -12.06
C ILE A 334 -10.87 -8.18 -12.66
N ILE A 335 -9.70 -8.18 -13.30
CA ILE A 335 -9.06 -9.40 -13.80
C ILE A 335 -7.79 -9.63 -12.99
N SER A 336 -7.61 -10.82 -12.41
CA SER A 336 -6.44 -11.11 -11.58
C SER A 336 -5.91 -12.52 -11.76
N ASN A 337 -4.66 -12.79 -11.38
CA ASN A 337 -4.27 -14.18 -11.12
C ASN A 337 -5.10 -14.76 -9.96
N LYS A 338 -5.05 -16.07 -9.78
CA LYS A 338 -5.47 -16.66 -8.50
C LYS A 338 -4.63 -16.03 -7.39
N MET A 339 -5.29 -15.25 -6.55
CA MET A 339 -4.63 -14.49 -5.48
C MET A 339 -4.04 -15.46 -4.46
N GLY A 340 -2.71 -15.48 -4.33
CA GLY A 340 -1.98 -16.29 -3.37
C GLY A 340 -1.70 -15.56 -2.06
N TYR A 341 -1.64 -14.23 -2.11
CA TYR A 341 -1.38 -13.37 -0.97
C TYR A 341 -2.66 -12.66 -0.55
N TYR A 342 -2.87 -12.52 0.74
CA TYR A 342 -4.08 -11.88 1.24
C TYR A 342 -3.82 -10.84 2.32
N GLU A 343 -4.51 -9.71 2.14
CA GLU A 343 -4.76 -8.74 3.21
C GLU A 343 -5.94 -9.23 4.07
N PHE A 344 -6.47 -8.38 4.95
CA PHE A 344 -7.66 -8.73 5.71
C PHE A 344 -8.89 -8.96 4.81
N PHE A 345 -9.08 -8.15 3.74
CA PHE A 345 -10.30 -8.20 2.93
C PHE A 345 -10.21 -9.12 1.70
N THR A 346 -9.05 -9.25 1.06
CA THR A 346 -8.94 -9.94 -0.25
C THR A 346 -9.29 -11.42 -0.15
N ARG A 347 -9.10 -12.05 1.02
CA ARG A 347 -9.51 -13.43 1.32
C ARG A 347 -11.02 -13.69 1.24
N ALA A 348 -11.84 -12.63 1.28
CA ALA A 348 -13.29 -12.72 1.17
C ALA A 348 -13.79 -12.45 -0.27
N LEU A 349 -12.89 -12.02 -1.16
CA LEU A 349 -13.19 -11.91 -2.58
C LEU A 349 -13.31 -13.32 -3.17
N GLN A 350 -14.28 -13.50 -4.07
CA GLN A 350 -14.58 -14.79 -4.67
C GLN A 350 -14.40 -14.69 -6.19
N PRO A 351 -13.58 -15.55 -6.80
CA PRO A 351 -13.43 -15.58 -8.24
C PRO A 351 -14.78 -15.96 -8.88
N GLY A 352 -15.15 -15.27 -9.94
CA GLY A 352 -16.43 -15.39 -10.61
C GLY A 352 -17.60 -14.66 -10.00
N VAL A 353 -17.44 -14.11 -8.80
CA VAL A 353 -18.43 -13.24 -8.17
C VAL A 353 -17.91 -11.82 -8.15
N HIS A 354 -16.74 -11.59 -7.56
CA HIS A 354 -16.19 -10.25 -7.37
C HIS A 354 -15.14 -9.89 -8.44
N TYR A 355 -14.46 -10.88 -9.01
CA TYR A 355 -13.41 -10.69 -10.02
C TYR A 355 -13.28 -11.91 -10.94
N VAL A 356 -12.54 -11.77 -12.03
CA VAL A 356 -12.26 -12.82 -13.03
C VAL A 356 -10.81 -13.26 -12.88
N GLU A 357 -10.56 -14.56 -12.73
CA GLU A 357 -9.19 -15.08 -12.69
C GLU A 357 -8.60 -15.23 -14.10
N VAL A 358 -7.29 -15.13 -14.22
CA VAL A 358 -6.49 -15.52 -15.39
C VAL A 358 -5.43 -16.54 -15.01
N ASP A 359 -5.18 -17.47 -15.92
CA ASP A 359 -4.16 -18.51 -15.81
C ASP A 359 -2.75 -17.90 -16.02
N PRO A 360 -1.87 -17.89 -15.00
CA PRO A 360 -0.51 -17.36 -15.13
C PRO A 360 0.33 -18.09 -16.19
N ASP A 361 0.10 -19.39 -16.40
CA ASP A 361 0.88 -20.21 -17.33
C ASP A 361 0.45 -19.99 -18.79
N ASN A 362 -0.76 -19.49 -19.02
CA ASN A 362 -1.32 -19.15 -20.32
C ASN A 362 -1.84 -17.71 -20.40
N LEU A 363 -1.17 -16.79 -19.70
CA LEU A 363 -1.67 -15.45 -19.39
C LEU A 363 -2.20 -14.68 -20.59
N CYS A 364 -1.43 -14.57 -21.67
CA CYS A 364 -1.79 -13.70 -22.79
C CYS A 364 -3.04 -14.20 -23.52
N ASP A 365 -3.14 -15.50 -23.77
CA ASP A 365 -4.26 -16.10 -24.48
C ASP A 365 -5.51 -16.14 -23.61
N ASP A 366 -5.38 -16.55 -22.35
CA ASP A 366 -6.50 -16.61 -21.43
C ASP A 366 -7.11 -15.22 -21.16
N LEU A 367 -6.26 -14.21 -20.97
CA LEU A 367 -6.69 -12.81 -20.82
C LEU A 367 -7.50 -12.31 -22.02
N VAL A 368 -6.96 -12.41 -23.25
CA VAL A 368 -7.64 -11.85 -24.43
C VAL A 368 -8.91 -12.63 -24.78
N ASN A 369 -8.95 -13.93 -24.53
CA ASN A 369 -10.15 -14.73 -24.73
C ASN A 369 -11.28 -14.29 -23.79
N LYS A 370 -10.96 -14.09 -22.50
CA LYS A 370 -11.92 -13.59 -21.51
C LYS A 370 -12.39 -12.16 -21.82
N VAL A 371 -11.46 -11.25 -22.14
CA VAL A 371 -11.79 -9.86 -22.50
C VAL A 371 -12.68 -9.81 -23.75
N ARG A 372 -12.36 -10.60 -24.79
CA ARG A 372 -13.18 -10.67 -26.00
C ARG A 372 -14.60 -11.17 -25.69
N TYR A 373 -14.70 -12.30 -24.99
CA TYR A 373 -15.99 -12.89 -24.62
C TYR A 373 -16.85 -11.90 -23.82
N MET A 374 -16.27 -11.25 -22.81
CA MET A 374 -16.99 -10.29 -22.00
C MET A 374 -17.44 -9.05 -22.80
N ASN A 375 -16.65 -8.59 -23.77
CA ASN A 375 -17.06 -7.52 -24.69
C ASN A 375 -18.24 -7.95 -25.55
N GLU A 376 -18.21 -9.16 -26.13
CA GLU A 376 -19.32 -9.71 -26.92
C GLU A 376 -20.61 -9.78 -26.10
N VAL A 377 -20.54 -10.22 -24.83
CA VAL A 377 -21.67 -10.27 -23.92
C VAL A 377 -22.22 -8.88 -23.59
N LEU A 378 -21.33 -7.92 -23.27
CA LEU A 378 -21.73 -6.54 -22.95
C LEU A 378 -22.36 -5.83 -24.14
N ASP A 379 -21.81 -6.01 -25.34
CA ASP A 379 -22.28 -5.34 -26.55
C ASP A 379 -23.57 -5.97 -27.11
N ALA A 380 -23.85 -7.24 -26.79
CA ALA A 380 -25.08 -7.95 -27.18
C ALA A 380 -26.31 -7.62 -26.31
N SER A 381 -26.14 -6.97 -25.16
CA SER A 381 -27.22 -6.75 -24.18
C SER A 381 -28.26 -5.72 -24.70
N PRO A 382 -29.57 -6.03 -24.67
CA PRO A 382 -30.62 -5.25 -25.35
C PRO A 382 -30.96 -3.89 -24.72
N SER A 383 -30.34 -3.51 -23.60
CA SER A 383 -30.41 -2.16 -23.02
C SER A 383 -29.85 -1.07 -23.96
N ASN A 384 -29.18 -1.46 -25.05
CA ASN A 384 -28.53 -0.57 -26.02
C ASN A 384 -29.40 -0.06 -27.20
N LYS A 385 -30.74 -0.21 -27.17
CA LYS A 385 -31.61 0.31 -28.26
C LYS A 385 -32.31 1.65 -27.97
N PHE A 386 -32.13 2.25 -26.79
CA PHE A 386 -32.72 3.55 -26.46
C PHE A 386 -31.67 4.52 -25.90
N GLY A 387 -30.74 4.95 -26.75
CA GLY A 387 -29.77 5.96 -26.34
C GLY A 387 -28.66 6.22 -27.36
N GLY A 388 -29.00 6.76 -28.52
CA GLY A 388 -27.99 7.24 -29.47
C GLY A 388 -28.44 7.15 -30.91
N GLN A 389 -28.78 8.30 -31.49
CA GLN A 389 -29.01 8.43 -32.92
C GLN A 389 -27.79 7.91 -33.69
N SER A 390 -28.06 7.05 -34.67
CA SER A 390 -27.10 6.52 -35.62
C SER A 390 -26.41 7.63 -36.42
N MET A 391 -25.09 7.57 -36.50
CA MET A 391 -24.37 8.04 -37.69
C MET A 391 -23.31 7.01 -38.07
N GLY A 392 -23.36 6.59 -39.33
CA GLY A 392 -22.98 5.25 -39.77
C GLY A 392 -21.49 4.89 -39.77
N ARG A 393 -21.24 3.58 -39.75
CA ARG A 393 -20.02 2.98 -40.26
C ARG A 393 -20.39 1.76 -41.11
N GLN A 394 -20.09 1.85 -42.40
CA GLN A 394 -20.27 0.80 -43.38
C GLN A 394 -19.39 -0.42 -43.02
N GLY A 395 -19.95 -1.60 -43.31
CA GLY A 395 -19.46 -2.88 -42.84
C GLY A 395 -18.09 -3.30 -43.35
N LEU A 396 -17.37 -3.99 -42.47
CA LEU A 396 -16.32 -4.93 -42.81
C LEU A 396 -16.86 -6.32 -42.47
N GLY A 397 -17.13 -7.11 -43.51
CA GLY A 397 -17.46 -8.52 -43.36
C GLY A 397 -16.22 -9.28 -42.88
N LEU A 398 -16.31 -9.85 -41.69
CA LEU A 398 -15.37 -10.85 -41.20
C LEU A 398 -15.90 -12.23 -41.58
N GLU A 399 -15.29 -12.84 -42.60
CA GLU A 399 -15.43 -14.27 -42.86
C GLU A 399 -14.82 -15.05 -41.69
N MET A 400 -15.68 -15.75 -40.94
CA MET A 400 -15.28 -16.65 -39.87
C MET A 400 -14.76 -17.98 -40.43
N THR A 401 -13.46 -18.07 -40.68
CA THR A 401 -12.81 -19.37 -40.95
C THR A 401 -11.86 -19.75 -39.81
N ASN A 402 -12.39 -20.23 -38.68
CA ASN A 402 -11.77 -21.29 -37.86
C ASN A 402 -12.68 -21.78 -36.70
N GLN A 403 -13.78 -22.46 -37.00
CA GLN A 403 -14.80 -22.85 -36.01
C GLN A 403 -14.41 -24.01 -35.06
N ARG A 404 -13.26 -24.69 -35.23
CA ARG A 404 -12.94 -25.90 -34.43
C ARG A 404 -12.07 -25.68 -33.18
N SER A 405 -11.60 -24.46 -32.92
CA SER A 405 -10.85 -24.10 -31.70
C SER A 405 -11.64 -23.18 -30.74
N VAL A 406 -12.63 -22.47 -31.27
CA VAL A 406 -13.36 -21.43 -30.53
C VAL A 406 -14.33 -22.01 -29.50
N SER A 407 -14.94 -23.18 -29.76
CA SER A 407 -15.96 -23.73 -28.85
C SER A 407 -15.41 -24.25 -27.53
N SER A 408 -14.24 -24.91 -27.52
CA SER A 408 -13.61 -25.38 -26.28
C SER A 408 -13.00 -24.25 -25.46
N VAL A 409 -12.59 -23.16 -26.11
CA VAL A 409 -11.98 -21.97 -25.50
C VAL A 409 -13.04 -21.05 -24.88
N LEU A 410 -14.21 -20.90 -25.53
CA LEU A 410 -15.34 -20.16 -24.96
C LEU A 410 -15.87 -20.83 -23.69
N THR A 411 -15.79 -22.16 -23.56
CA THR A 411 -16.21 -22.87 -22.34
C THR A 411 -15.46 -22.41 -21.09
N LYS A 412 -14.15 -22.11 -21.17
CA LYS A 412 -13.36 -21.61 -20.03
C LYS A 412 -13.64 -20.15 -19.69
N ALA A 413 -14.02 -19.33 -20.68
CA ALA A 413 -14.43 -17.94 -20.44
C ALA A 413 -15.87 -17.86 -19.88
N SER A 414 -16.72 -18.84 -20.21
CA SER A 414 -18.07 -19.00 -19.65
C SER A 414 -18.13 -19.63 -18.26
N ASP A 415 -16.99 -20.02 -17.68
CA ASP A 415 -16.93 -20.63 -16.33
C ASP A 415 -17.51 -19.69 -15.26
N TYR A 416 -17.49 -18.38 -15.52
CA TYR A 416 -18.19 -17.38 -14.73
C TYR A 416 -19.63 -17.29 -15.21
N ASN A 417 -20.53 -18.04 -14.55
CA ASN A 417 -21.98 -18.04 -14.79
C ASN A 417 -22.68 -16.68 -14.55
N LEU A 418 -21.92 -15.58 -14.36
CA LEU A 418 -22.42 -14.22 -14.13
C LEU A 418 -22.03 -13.28 -15.28
N HIS A 419 -22.94 -12.36 -15.60
CA HIS A 419 -22.72 -11.34 -16.61
C HIS A 419 -21.61 -10.37 -16.17
N PRO A 420 -20.73 -9.85 -17.07
CA PRO A 420 -19.59 -9.01 -16.68
C PRO A 420 -19.96 -7.78 -15.83
N GLN A 421 -21.08 -7.13 -16.15
CA GLN A 421 -21.64 -6.04 -15.33
C GLN A 421 -21.93 -6.49 -13.88
N GLN A 422 -22.50 -7.68 -13.69
CA GLN A 422 -22.82 -8.20 -12.36
C GLN A 422 -21.55 -8.48 -11.55
N ILE A 423 -20.49 -8.97 -12.21
CA ILE A 423 -19.19 -9.19 -11.57
C ILE A 423 -18.57 -7.86 -11.14
N ALA A 424 -18.58 -6.85 -12.03
CA ALA A 424 -18.09 -5.50 -11.71
C ALA A 424 -18.87 -4.86 -10.56
N ASP A 425 -20.21 -4.94 -10.59
CA ASP A 425 -21.08 -4.39 -9.56
C ASP A 425 -20.90 -5.11 -8.23
N ALA A 426 -20.77 -6.43 -8.23
CA ALA A 426 -20.52 -7.20 -7.01
C ALA A 426 -19.16 -6.89 -6.39
N GLY A 427 -18.10 -6.79 -7.21
CA GLY A 427 -16.77 -6.40 -6.72
C GLY A 427 -16.74 -4.99 -6.13
N LEU A 428 -17.41 -4.04 -6.78
CA LEU A 428 -17.58 -2.68 -6.26
C LEU A 428 -18.40 -2.67 -4.96
N LYS A 429 -19.54 -3.36 -4.95
CA LYS A 429 -20.42 -3.45 -3.79
C LYS A 429 -19.72 -4.07 -2.58
N PHE A 430 -18.86 -5.06 -2.80
CA PHE A 430 -18.03 -5.63 -1.74
C PHE A 430 -17.14 -4.56 -1.08
N ILE A 431 -16.52 -3.67 -1.86
CA ILE A 431 -15.73 -2.56 -1.30
C ILE A 431 -16.61 -1.57 -0.56
N GLU A 432 -17.78 -1.23 -1.12
CA GLU A 432 -18.79 -0.35 -0.51
C GLU A 432 -19.24 -0.86 0.86
N ASP A 433 -19.49 -2.16 0.98
CA ASP A 433 -20.12 -2.75 2.15
C ASP A 433 -19.13 -3.24 3.21
N HIS A 434 -17.87 -3.56 2.83
CA HIS A 434 -16.98 -4.35 3.70
C HIS A 434 -15.52 -3.87 3.75
N VAL A 435 -15.17 -2.79 3.05
CA VAL A 435 -13.79 -2.29 3.00
C VAL A 435 -13.74 -0.78 3.22
N GLN A 436 -14.73 -0.17 3.87
CA GLN A 436 -14.69 1.24 4.24
C GLN A 436 -13.79 1.47 5.47
N MET A 437 -13.46 2.72 5.80
CA MET A 437 -12.66 3.02 6.99
C MET A 437 -13.33 2.56 8.30
N GLU A 438 -14.66 2.47 8.33
CA GLU A 438 -15.39 1.86 9.44
C GLU A 438 -15.06 0.36 9.57
N ASP A 439 -15.10 -0.41 8.48
CA ASP A 439 -14.74 -1.83 8.45
C ASP A 439 -13.28 -2.07 8.84
N VAL A 440 -12.38 -1.21 8.37
CA VAL A 440 -10.94 -1.27 8.70
C VAL A 440 -10.71 -1.13 10.20
N ARG A 441 -11.33 -0.11 10.82
CA ARG A 441 -11.21 0.13 12.26
C ARG A 441 -11.91 -0.98 13.05
N LEU A 442 -13.07 -1.44 12.59
CA LEU A 442 -13.82 -2.52 13.22
C LEU A 442 -13.05 -3.84 13.19
N TYR A 443 -12.38 -4.15 12.07
CA TYR A 443 -11.46 -5.27 11.96
C TYR A 443 -10.30 -5.16 12.97
N ILE A 444 -9.66 -3.99 13.08
CA ILE A 444 -8.57 -3.77 14.06
C ILE A 444 -9.07 -4.00 15.50
N LYS A 445 -10.25 -3.47 15.85
CA LYS A 445 -10.84 -3.71 17.17
C LYS A 445 -11.00 -5.20 17.45
N ASP A 446 -11.62 -5.93 16.53
CA ASP A 446 -11.99 -7.33 16.78
C ASP A 446 -10.80 -8.28 16.69
N VAL A 447 -9.82 -8.02 15.81
CA VAL A 447 -8.58 -8.82 15.76
C VAL A 447 -7.74 -8.65 17.02
N LEU A 448 -7.69 -7.44 17.59
CA LEU A 448 -7.02 -7.18 18.87
C LEU A 448 -7.78 -7.78 20.05
N LYS A 449 -9.12 -7.79 20.03
CA LYS A 449 -9.94 -8.49 21.03
C LYS A 449 -9.73 -10.00 21.00
N GLU A 450 -9.66 -10.60 19.80
CA GLU A 450 -9.36 -12.03 19.66
C GLU A 450 -7.95 -12.33 20.20
N TYR A 451 -6.94 -11.54 19.84
CA TYR A 451 -5.59 -11.65 20.41
C TYR A 451 -5.62 -11.62 21.94
N ALA A 452 -6.23 -10.57 22.50
CA ALA A 452 -6.31 -10.37 23.94
C ALA A 452 -7.01 -11.54 24.66
N SER A 453 -8.03 -12.14 24.04
CA SER A 453 -8.76 -13.28 24.61
C SER A 453 -7.91 -14.54 24.78
N LEU A 454 -6.80 -14.63 24.05
CA LEU A 454 -5.85 -15.75 24.13
C LEU A 454 -4.63 -15.45 24.99
N GLN A 455 -4.44 -14.20 25.43
CA GLN A 455 -3.35 -13.85 26.33
C GLN A 455 -3.53 -14.53 27.69
N THR A 456 -2.47 -15.13 28.22
CA THR A 456 -2.50 -15.78 29.53
C THR A 456 -2.23 -14.81 30.69
N ALA A 457 -1.65 -13.65 30.39
CA ALA A 457 -1.34 -12.63 31.38
C ALA A 457 -2.60 -11.86 31.79
N THR A 458 -2.84 -11.74 33.10
CA THR A 458 -3.96 -10.96 33.64
C THR A 458 -3.64 -9.48 33.78
N GLN A 459 -2.37 -9.10 33.72
CA GLN A 459 -1.91 -7.72 33.79
C GLN A 459 -0.68 -7.54 32.89
N ILE A 460 -0.76 -6.55 31.99
CA ILE A 460 0.34 -6.20 31.09
C ILE A 460 1.08 -5.02 31.69
N LYS A 461 2.42 -5.05 31.61
CA LYS A 461 3.29 -3.94 32.01
C LYS A 461 4.03 -3.43 30.78
N PRO A 462 4.28 -2.11 30.68
CA PRO A 462 5.10 -1.59 29.59
C PRO A 462 6.45 -2.31 29.54
N SER A 463 6.89 -2.68 28.35
CA SER A 463 8.25 -3.18 28.14
C SER A 463 9.25 -2.09 28.54
N TRP A 464 10.45 -2.50 28.92
CA TRP A 464 11.45 -1.59 29.50
C TRP A 464 11.86 -0.44 28.57
N ASN A 465 11.78 -0.64 27.25
CA ASN A 465 12.06 0.36 26.22
C ASN A 465 10.81 1.01 25.63
N ALA A 466 9.62 0.60 26.07
CA ALA A 466 8.40 1.09 25.48
C ALA A 466 8.19 2.57 25.79
N VAL A 467 7.86 3.33 24.74
CA VAL A 467 7.47 4.74 24.84
C VAL A 467 5.96 4.83 24.73
N CYS A 468 5.30 5.58 25.61
CA CYS A 468 3.87 5.87 25.47
C CYS A 468 3.63 6.90 24.36
N TYR A 469 2.81 6.55 23.38
CA TYR A 469 2.56 7.36 22.19
C TYR A 469 1.29 8.20 22.32
N THR A 470 1.48 9.52 22.23
CA THR A 470 0.42 10.50 22.02
C THR A 470 0.26 10.82 20.53
N GLY A 471 -0.84 11.47 20.14
CA GLY A 471 -1.00 11.92 18.76
C GLY A 471 0.10 12.91 18.35
N GLN A 472 0.57 13.76 19.28
CA GLN A 472 1.70 14.65 19.05
C GLN A 472 3.00 13.90 18.76
N LEU A 473 3.29 12.80 19.47
CA LEU A 473 4.49 12.01 19.24
C LEU A 473 4.47 11.36 17.84
N VAL A 474 3.30 10.91 17.39
CA VAL A 474 3.11 10.40 16.00
C VAL A 474 3.35 11.51 14.99
N LEU A 475 2.78 12.70 15.19
CA LEU A 475 3.01 13.85 14.32
C LEU A 475 4.49 14.24 14.23
N ASP A 476 5.24 14.10 15.32
CA ASP A 476 6.67 14.36 15.35
C ASP A 476 7.47 13.31 14.58
N GLN A 477 7.01 12.04 14.51
CA GLN A 477 7.58 11.05 13.57
C GLN A 477 7.41 11.50 12.12
N PHE A 478 6.22 12.00 11.75
CA PHE A 478 5.97 12.52 10.41
C PHE A 478 6.76 13.79 10.10
N ALA A 479 7.16 14.57 11.11
CA ALA A 479 7.97 15.79 10.94
C ALA A 479 9.43 15.54 10.54
N PHE A 480 9.93 14.31 10.66
CA PHE A 480 11.31 13.96 10.34
C PHE A 480 11.41 13.20 9.01
N PRO A 481 12.36 13.50 8.10
CA PRO A 481 13.31 14.61 8.16
C PRO A 481 12.72 15.96 7.68
N TYR A 482 11.52 15.97 7.09
CA TYR A 482 10.88 17.19 6.57
C TYR A 482 9.66 17.61 7.39
N ARG A 483 9.71 18.81 7.97
CA ARG A 483 8.66 19.34 8.85
C ARG A 483 7.32 19.59 8.16
N LEU A 484 7.31 19.82 6.84
CA LEU A 484 6.08 20.05 6.07
C LEU A 484 5.15 18.84 6.08
N ASP A 485 5.71 17.66 6.18
CA ASP A 485 4.98 16.39 6.15
C ASP A 485 4.04 16.26 7.36
N LYS A 486 4.46 16.77 8.53
CA LYS A 486 3.59 16.91 9.70
C LYS A 486 2.36 17.77 9.39
N GLN A 487 2.50 18.84 8.62
CA GLN A 487 1.37 19.72 8.30
C GLN A 487 0.34 19.02 7.41
N VAL A 488 0.79 18.19 6.46
CA VAL A 488 -0.10 17.36 5.64
C VAL A 488 -0.89 16.39 6.52
N VAL A 489 -0.21 15.70 7.44
CA VAL A 489 -0.86 14.75 8.36
C VAL A 489 -1.80 15.46 9.34
N VAL A 490 -1.45 16.64 9.86
CA VAL A 490 -2.34 17.46 10.69
C VAL A 490 -3.59 17.89 9.93
N GLN A 491 -3.49 18.20 8.64
CA GLN A 491 -4.65 18.55 7.84
C GLN A 491 -5.58 17.35 7.65
N ALA A 492 -5.02 16.17 7.39
CA ALA A 492 -5.77 14.93 7.22
C ALA A 492 -6.39 14.42 8.54
N TYR A 493 -5.64 14.53 9.63
CA TYR A 493 -5.95 13.96 10.95
C TYR A 493 -5.73 15.00 12.06
N PRO A 494 -6.52 16.08 12.08
CA PRO A 494 -6.35 17.19 13.03
C PRO A 494 -6.49 16.79 14.50
N TRP A 495 -7.25 15.73 14.79
CA TRP A 495 -7.42 15.14 16.13
C TRP A 495 -6.12 14.68 16.79
N LEU A 496 -5.10 14.34 16.00
CA LEU A 496 -3.79 13.91 16.54
C LEU A 496 -3.13 15.01 17.39
N GLN A 497 -3.46 16.28 17.15
CA GLN A 497 -2.86 17.38 17.90
C GLN A 497 -3.18 17.30 19.40
N THR A 498 -4.35 16.79 19.77
CA THR A 498 -4.85 16.76 21.15
C THR A 498 -5.02 15.35 21.72
N PHE A 499 -4.89 14.31 20.89
CA PHE A 499 -5.15 12.95 21.32
C PHE A 499 -4.12 12.43 22.34
N ALA A 500 -4.64 11.86 23.43
CA ALA A 500 -3.88 11.20 24.49
C ALA A 500 -2.81 12.08 25.19
N GLN A 501 -2.93 13.41 25.14
CA GLN A 501 -1.96 14.34 25.76
C GLN A 501 -1.74 14.06 27.26
N ASP A 502 -2.81 13.72 27.98
CA ASP A 502 -2.78 13.44 29.42
C ASP A 502 -2.84 11.94 29.76
N SER A 503 -2.85 11.06 28.76
CA SER A 503 -3.05 9.60 28.93
C SER A 503 -1.75 8.84 29.16
N CYS A 504 -0.61 9.44 28.84
CA CYS A 504 0.71 8.86 29.06
C CYS A 504 1.23 9.23 30.45
N PRO A 505 1.62 8.27 31.30
CA PRO A 505 2.27 8.56 32.57
C PRO A 505 3.54 9.38 32.30
N THR A 506 3.77 10.42 33.10
CA THR A 506 5.10 11.01 33.20
C THR A 506 6.02 9.91 33.74
N MET A 507 6.89 9.36 32.88
CA MET A 507 7.94 8.45 33.33
C MET A 507 8.69 9.14 34.47
N PRO A 508 8.88 8.49 35.64
CA PRO A 508 9.66 9.07 36.70
C PRO A 508 11.06 9.37 36.16
N ASP A 509 11.49 10.63 36.28
CA ASP A 509 12.81 11.07 35.84
C ASP A 509 13.88 10.10 36.38
N SER A 510 14.62 9.46 35.48
CA SER A 510 15.79 8.63 35.80
C SER A 510 16.98 9.45 36.34
N LYS A 511 16.73 10.67 36.83
CA LYS A 511 17.72 11.58 37.45
C LYS A 511 17.64 11.63 38.97
N ALA A 512 16.85 10.77 39.62
CA ALA A 512 16.70 10.75 41.08
C ALA A 512 17.45 9.60 41.79
N SER A 513 18.53 9.06 41.21
CA SER A 513 19.41 8.08 41.89
C SER A 513 20.83 8.57 42.18
N ASP A 514 21.19 9.81 41.83
CA ASP A 514 22.49 10.40 42.21
C ASP A 514 22.33 11.32 43.43
N SER A 515 21.97 10.73 44.57
CA SER A 515 22.26 11.31 45.87
C SER A 515 22.53 10.22 46.91
N MET A 516 23.51 9.36 46.63
CA MET A 516 24.21 8.64 47.68
C MET A 516 25.54 9.35 47.94
N THR A 517 25.61 9.87 49.16
CA THR A 517 26.74 10.48 49.85
C THR A 517 28.09 9.87 49.47
N THR A 518 28.98 10.69 48.92
CA THR A 518 30.41 10.41 48.81
C THR A 518 31.04 10.44 50.21
N GLU A 519 31.18 9.29 50.84
CA GLU A 519 32.22 9.09 51.85
C GLU A 519 33.52 8.71 51.14
N SER A 520 34.54 9.53 51.37
CA SER A 520 35.89 9.37 50.89
C SER A 520 36.54 8.13 51.47
N VAL A 521 36.89 7.16 50.61
CA VAL A 521 37.88 6.13 50.94
C VAL A 521 39.00 6.19 49.91
N THR A 522 40.15 6.67 50.38
CA THR A 522 41.44 6.63 49.71
C THR A 522 41.94 5.18 49.63
N VAL A 523 42.22 4.68 48.41
CA VAL A 523 43.09 3.52 48.21
C VAL A 523 44.04 3.81 47.04
N GLY A 524 45.32 3.53 47.29
CA GLY A 524 46.48 3.97 46.52
C GLY A 524 46.61 3.40 45.11
N GLY A 525 47.44 4.09 44.34
CA GLY A 525 47.70 3.81 42.94
C GLY A 525 48.43 2.49 42.69
N LEU A 526 48.26 2.01 41.46
CA LEU A 526 49.19 1.13 40.77
C LEU A 526 49.06 1.35 39.26
N ALA A 527 50.22 1.39 38.62
CA ALA A 527 50.47 1.90 37.29
C ALA A 527 49.87 1.05 36.15
N MET A 528 49.46 1.72 35.07
CA MET A 528 49.22 1.10 33.76
C MET A 528 50.54 0.73 33.07
N PRO A 529 50.64 -0.46 32.43
CA PRO A 529 51.56 -0.67 31.33
C PRO A 529 50.86 -0.58 29.98
N GLN A 530 51.61 0.00 29.03
CA GLN A 530 51.25 0.27 27.65
C GLN A 530 51.05 -0.98 26.79
N SER A 531 50.33 -0.73 25.69
CA SER A 531 50.16 -1.48 24.45
C SER A 531 51.22 -2.54 24.10
N SER A 532 50.73 -3.68 23.61
CA SER A 532 51.43 -4.42 22.55
C SER A 532 50.43 -4.94 21.51
N LYS A 533 50.75 -4.63 20.24
CA LYS A 533 50.18 -5.24 19.03
C LYS A 533 50.58 -6.70 18.94
N LEU A 534 49.71 -7.56 18.42
CA LEU A 534 49.96 -8.82 17.70
C LEU A 534 48.58 -9.35 17.26
N LYS A 535 48.34 -9.92 16.08
CA LYS A 535 49.05 -10.02 14.81
C LYS A 535 47.99 -10.44 13.78
#